data_AF-F4PEN6-F1
#
_entry.id   AF-F4PEN6-F1
#
_cell.length_a   1.000
_cell.length_b   1.000
_cell.length_c   1.000
_cell.angle_alpha   90.00
_cell.angle_beta   90.00
_cell.angle_gamma   90.00
#
_symmetry.space_group_name_H-M   'P 1'
#
loop_
_entity.id
_entity.type
_entity.pdbx_description
1 polymer ?
#
loop_
_entity_poly.entity_id
_entity_poly.type
_entity_poly.pdbx_seq_one_letter_code
_entity_poly.pdbx_strand_id
1 'polypeptide(L)'
;MVAQKQPLLDEEDAFTPLALQALTEIFQRFDLDNDGVFSQQEIDAFAIASNGKKFDDATLEEIRQYFDIDTSNQLTLKGFLEMFQMQTLGEQEETWRDLAKHGYDEQLRRTVIP
;
A
#
# COMPACT_ATOMS: atom_id res chain seq x y z
N MET A 1 -29.55 -4.24 -2.72
CA MET A 1 -28.62 -3.68 -3.72
C MET A 1 -27.24 -3.88 -3.15
N VAL A 2 -26.37 -4.66 -3.80
CA VAL A 2 -24.96 -4.71 -3.40
C VAL A 2 -24.36 -3.34 -3.73
N ALA A 3 -23.76 -2.67 -2.76
CA ALA A 3 -23.05 -1.43 -3.05
C ALA A 3 -21.87 -1.78 -3.96
N GLN A 4 -21.68 -1.04 -5.04
CA GLN A 4 -20.50 -1.20 -5.88
C GLN A 4 -19.29 -0.62 -5.14
N LYS A 5 -18.16 -1.32 -5.17
CA LYS A 5 -16.88 -0.85 -4.61
C LYS A 5 -16.55 0.53 -5.18
N GLN A 6 -15.99 1.42 -4.36
CA GLN A 6 -15.42 2.68 -4.85
C GLN A 6 -14.37 2.39 -5.94
N PRO A 7 -14.17 3.27 -6.93
CA PRO A 7 -13.03 3.15 -7.82
C PRO A 7 -11.73 3.44 -7.05
N LEU A 8 -10.73 2.56 -7.20
CA LEU A 8 -9.40 2.79 -6.64
C LEU A 8 -8.59 3.72 -7.54
N LEU A 9 -8.70 3.54 -8.86
CA LEU A 9 -8.04 4.36 -9.88
C LEU A 9 -9.08 5.20 -10.64
N ASP A 10 -8.66 6.36 -11.13
CA ASP A 10 -9.40 7.19 -12.08
C ASP A 10 -9.10 6.81 -13.55
N GLU A 11 -9.61 7.60 -14.49
CA GLU A 11 -9.49 7.34 -15.94
C GLU A 11 -8.05 7.47 -16.47
N GLU A 12 -7.14 8.08 -15.70
CA GLU A 12 -5.72 8.23 -16.00
C GLU A 12 -4.85 7.24 -15.21
N ASP A 13 -5.45 6.17 -14.68
CA ASP A 13 -4.81 5.13 -13.88
C ASP A 13 -4.19 5.64 -12.56
N ALA A 14 -4.52 6.87 -12.13
CA ALA A 14 -4.07 7.46 -10.87
C ALA A 14 -5.01 7.12 -9.71
N PHE A 15 -4.48 7.03 -8.49
CA PHE A 15 -5.33 6.75 -7.32
C PHE A 15 -6.34 7.86 -7.07
N THR A 16 -7.59 7.48 -6.85
CA THR A 16 -8.62 8.42 -6.42
C THR A 16 -8.25 9.05 -5.08
N PRO A 17 -8.71 10.27 -4.75
CA PRO A 17 -8.35 10.93 -3.49
C PRO A 17 -8.61 10.09 -2.23
N LEU A 18 -9.69 9.30 -2.24
CA LEU A 18 -10.02 8.40 -1.14
C LEU A 18 -9.07 7.20 -1.06
N ALA A 19 -8.69 6.62 -2.20
CA ALA A 19 -7.79 5.48 -2.24
C ALA A 19 -6.36 5.91 -1.85
N LEU A 20 -5.93 7.06 -2.37
CA LEU A 20 -4.67 7.70 -2.02
C LEU A 20 -4.60 7.97 -0.51
N GLN A 21 -5.66 8.54 0.07
CA GLN A 21 -5.73 8.79 1.51
C GLN A 21 -5.65 7.47 2.30
N ALA A 22 -6.40 6.44 1.92
CA ALA A 22 -6.39 5.15 2.60
C ALA A 22 -4.99 4.48 2.55
N LEU A 23 -4.34 4.44 1.38
CA LEU A 23 -3.01 3.88 1.22
C LEU A 23 -1.95 4.69 1.98
N THR A 24 -2.05 6.02 1.97
CA THR A 24 -1.15 6.89 2.76
C THR A 24 -1.31 6.66 4.26
N GLU A 25 -2.55 6.54 4.74
CA GLU A 25 -2.80 6.20 6.16
C GLU A 25 -2.28 4.81 6.52
N ILE A 26 -2.32 3.84 5.59
CA ILE A 26 -1.72 2.52 5.80
C ILE A 26 -0.21 2.66 5.93
N PHE A 27 0.44 3.37 5.00
CA PHE A 27 1.87 3.64 5.04
C PHE A 27 2.28 4.23 6.40
N GLN A 28 1.60 5.30 6.83
CA GLN A 28 1.88 5.98 8.10
C GLN A 28 1.67 5.12 9.35
N ARG A 29 0.91 4.02 9.29
CA ARG A 29 0.78 3.09 10.43
C ARG A 29 2.00 2.20 10.60
N PHE A 30 2.75 1.96 9.53
CA PHE A 30 3.95 1.12 9.54
C PHE A 30 5.23 1.95 9.58
N ASP A 31 5.18 3.22 9.19
CA ASP A 31 6.26 4.22 9.40
C ASP A 31 6.30 4.61 10.89
N LEU A 32 7.01 3.81 11.68
CA LEU A 32 7.08 3.90 13.13
C LEU A 32 7.93 5.09 13.58
N ASP A 33 9.00 5.41 12.86
CA ASP A 33 9.85 6.57 13.16
C ASP A 33 9.44 7.86 12.43
N ASN A 34 8.41 7.79 11.57
CA ASN A 34 7.82 8.94 10.87
C ASN A 34 8.86 9.68 10.01
N ASP A 35 9.80 8.96 9.43
CA ASP A 35 10.83 9.51 8.55
C ASP A 35 10.35 9.60 7.09
N GLY A 36 9.16 9.06 6.79
CA GLY A 36 8.52 9.09 5.48
C GLY A 36 9.03 8.01 4.52
N VAL A 37 9.79 7.04 5.01
CA VAL A 37 10.25 5.88 4.26
C VAL A 37 9.99 4.59 5.04
N PHE A 38 10.04 3.45 4.36
CA PHE A 38 10.06 2.16 5.02
C PHE A 38 11.49 1.64 5.11
N SER A 39 11.97 1.58 6.35
CA SER A 39 13.12 0.78 6.72
C SER A 39 12.83 -0.71 6.53
N GLN A 40 13.89 -1.53 6.59
CA GLN A 40 13.76 -2.99 6.47
C GLN A 40 12.80 -3.59 7.52
N GLN A 41 12.74 -3.00 8.72
CA GLN A 41 11.85 -3.49 9.77
C GLN A 41 10.38 -3.18 9.47
N GLU A 42 10.10 -2.01 8.89
CA GLU A 42 8.76 -1.52 8.63
C GLU A 42 8.16 -2.18 7.39
N ILE A 43 8.95 -2.33 6.32
CA ILE A 43 8.52 -3.07 5.14
C ILE A 43 8.25 -4.54 5.48
N ASP A 44 9.05 -5.15 6.36
CA ASP A 44 8.80 -6.51 6.86
C ASP A 44 7.49 -6.60 7.64
N ALA A 45 7.23 -5.62 8.52
CA ALA A 45 6.00 -5.56 9.31
C ALA A 45 4.77 -5.36 8.42
N PHE A 46 4.87 -4.47 7.43
CA PHE A 46 3.85 -4.25 6.42
C PHE A 46 3.60 -5.52 5.61
N ALA A 47 4.65 -6.18 5.11
CA ALA A 47 4.54 -7.41 4.34
C ALA A 47 3.87 -8.53 5.15
N ILE A 48 4.21 -8.68 6.42
CA ILE A 48 3.56 -9.66 7.30
C ILE A 48 2.08 -9.30 7.52
N ALA A 49 1.75 -8.02 7.71
CA ALA A 49 0.36 -7.61 7.89
C ALA A 49 -0.49 -7.78 6.62
N SER A 50 0.06 -7.45 5.45
CA SER A 50 -0.63 -7.54 4.16
C SER A 50 -0.64 -8.97 3.63
N ASN A 51 0.50 -9.66 3.61
CA ASN A 51 0.68 -10.95 2.94
C ASN A 51 0.78 -12.15 3.89
N GLY A 52 0.87 -11.93 5.21
CA GLY A 52 1.10 -12.98 6.21
C GLY A 52 2.55 -13.49 6.27
N LYS A 53 3.43 -12.98 5.41
CA LYS A 53 4.85 -13.32 5.35
C LYS A 53 5.68 -12.11 4.92
N LYS A 54 6.96 -12.11 5.26
CA LYS A 54 7.91 -11.12 4.75
C LYS A 54 8.07 -11.25 3.23
N PHE A 55 8.42 -10.15 2.58
CA PHE A 55 8.93 -10.20 1.23
C PHE A 55 10.26 -10.97 1.21
N ASP A 56 10.45 -11.78 0.18
CA ASP A 56 11.72 -12.43 -0.09
C ASP A 56 12.73 -11.40 -0.67
N ASP A 57 14.02 -11.69 -0.55
CA ASP A 57 15.09 -10.77 -1.00
C ASP A 57 14.91 -10.34 -2.46
N ALA A 58 14.48 -11.24 -3.34
CA ALA A 58 14.22 -10.93 -4.74
C ALA A 58 13.13 -9.85 -4.88
N THR A 59 12.01 -10.00 -4.16
CA THR A 59 10.93 -8.99 -4.17
C THR A 59 11.43 -7.65 -3.61
N LEU A 60 12.24 -7.65 -2.55
CA LEU A 60 12.80 -6.42 -1.98
C LEU A 60 13.79 -5.72 -2.94
N GLU A 61 14.60 -6.49 -3.66
CA GLU A 61 15.48 -5.96 -4.70
C GLU A 61 14.68 -5.35 -5.85
N GLU A 62 13.60 -6.00 -6.30
CA GLU A 62 12.70 -5.43 -7.31
C GLU A 62 12.07 -4.14 -6.83
N ILE A 63 11.61 -4.09 -5.57
CA ILE A 63 11.03 -2.88 -4.99
C ILE A 63 12.03 -1.72 -5.02
N ARG A 64 13.30 -1.97 -4.65
CA ARG A 64 14.37 -0.96 -4.66
C ARG A 64 14.81 -0.55 -6.07
N GLN A 65 14.60 -1.41 -7.05
CA GLN A 65 15.02 -1.16 -8.44
C GLN A 65 13.95 -0.41 -9.25
N TYR A 66 12.67 -0.71 -9.00
CA TYR A 66 11.57 -0.22 -9.83
C TYR A 66 10.77 0.92 -9.22
N PHE A 67 10.84 1.13 -7.91
CA PHE A 67 10.07 2.16 -7.22
C PHE A 67 10.95 3.22 -6.57
N ASP A 68 10.34 4.36 -6.26
CA ASP A 68 11.03 5.49 -5.63
C ASP A 68 11.60 5.12 -4.24
N ILE A 69 12.92 5.31 -4.10
CA ILE A 69 13.67 5.06 -2.87
C ILE A 69 14.45 6.30 -2.43
N ASP A 70 14.68 6.41 -1.13
CA ASP A 70 15.61 7.36 -0.54
C ASP A 70 17.08 7.01 -0.87
N THR A 71 17.98 7.96 -0.61
CA THR A 71 19.44 7.82 -0.65
C THR A 71 20.01 6.63 0.13
N SER A 72 19.25 6.05 1.07
CA SER A 72 19.61 4.87 1.85
C SER A 72 18.92 3.57 1.37
N ASN A 73 18.34 3.56 0.16
CA ASN A 73 17.61 2.43 -0.43
C ASN A 73 16.37 1.99 0.37
N GLN A 74 15.69 2.94 1.00
CA GLN A 74 14.44 2.75 1.75
C GLN A 74 13.26 3.20 0.88
N LEU A 75 12.16 2.44 0.90
CA LEU A 75 11.01 2.70 0.05
C LEU A 75 10.27 3.96 0.53
N THR A 76 10.13 4.97 -0.33
CA THR A 76 9.41 6.19 0.05
C THR A 76 7.89 5.99 -0.03
N LEU A 77 7.10 6.89 0.57
CA LEU A 77 5.65 6.92 0.35
C LEU A 77 5.29 6.94 -1.15
N LYS A 78 6.06 7.67 -1.97
CA LYS A 78 5.84 7.71 -3.41
C LYS A 78 6.06 6.33 -4.03
N GLY A 79 7.15 5.65 -3.70
CA GLY A 79 7.44 4.31 -4.21
C GLY A 79 6.42 3.27 -3.75
N PHE A 80 5.94 3.39 -2.51
CA PHE A 80 4.84 2.57 -1.99
C PHE A 80 3.55 2.75 -2.81
N LEU A 81 3.20 3.98 -3.15
CA LEU A 81 2.04 4.26 -4.00
C LEU A 81 2.24 3.74 -5.43
N GLU A 82 3.43 3.90 -6.01
CA GLU A 82 3.74 3.32 -7.33
C GLU A 82 3.62 1.79 -7.35
N MET A 83 4.11 1.12 -6.30
CA MET A 83 3.97 -0.33 -6.10
C MET A 83 2.49 -0.73 -6.07
N PHE A 84 1.69 -0.05 -5.24
CA PHE A 84 0.26 -0.32 -5.15
C PHE A 84 -0.48 0.00 -6.46
N GLN A 85 -0.08 1.03 -7.20
CA GLN A 85 -0.69 1.38 -8.48
C GLN A 85 -0.48 0.27 -9.50
N MET A 86 0.76 -0.23 -9.61
CA MET A 86 1.10 -1.34 -10.50
C MET A 86 0.32 -2.61 -10.13
N GLN A 87 0.22 -2.94 -8.84
CA GLN A 87 -0.61 -4.06 -8.35
C GLN A 87 -2.08 -3.84 -8.72
N THR A 88 -2.60 -2.63 -8.51
CA THR A 88 -4.02 -2.32 -8.75
C THR A 88 -4.40 -2.41 -10.23
N LEU A 89 -3.47 -2.03 -11.12
CA LEU A 89 -3.65 -2.14 -12.57
C LEU A 89 -3.67 -3.61 -13.05
N GLY A 90 -2.87 -4.47 -12.43
CA GLY A 90 -2.83 -5.90 -12.75
C GLY A 90 -3.97 -6.69 -12.10
N GLU A 91 -4.16 -6.49 -10.80
CA GLU A 91 -5.07 -7.26 -9.96
C GLU A 91 -5.72 -6.37 -8.88
N GLN A 92 -6.67 -5.51 -9.30
CA GLN A 92 -7.38 -4.58 -8.42
C GLN A 92 -8.02 -5.24 -7.19
N GLU A 93 -8.41 -6.51 -7.28
CA GLU A 93 -8.97 -7.27 -6.15
C GLU A 93 -7.96 -7.51 -5.03
N GLU A 94 -6.67 -7.61 -5.33
CA GLU A 94 -5.62 -7.77 -4.33
C GLU A 94 -5.52 -6.51 -3.46
N THR A 95 -5.48 -5.33 -4.07
CA THR A 95 -5.48 -4.05 -3.34
C THR A 95 -6.70 -3.90 -2.43
N TRP A 96 -7.87 -4.36 -2.87
CA TRP A 96 -9.06 -4.39 -2.02
C TRP A 96 -8.93 -5.32 -0.81
N ARG A 97 -8.25 -6.47 -0.96
CA ARG A 97 -7.99 -7.39 0.14
C ARG A 97 -7.03 -6.79 1.15
N ASP A 98 -6.00 -6.08 0.68
CA ASP A 98 -5.07 -5.36 1.56
C ASP A 98 -5.79 -4.25 2.33
N LEU A 99 -6.57 -3.41 1.65
CA LEU A 99 -7.41 -2.38 2.27
C LEU A 99 -8.32 -2.98 3.35
N ALA A 100 -8.98 -4.11 3.07
CA ALA A 100 -9.83 -4.79 4.03
C ALA A 100 -9.05 -5.31 5.26
N LYS A 101 -7.86 -5.88 5.07
CA LYS A 101 -6.98 -6.31 6.17
C LYS A 101 -6.52 -5.15 7.05
N HIS A 102 -6.35 -3.97 6.46
CA HIS A 102 -6.01 -2.75 7.17
C HIS A 102 -7.23 -1.97 7.69
N GLY A 103 -8.42 -2.56 7.61
CA GLY A 103 -9.65 -2.03 8.22
C GLY A 103 -10.34 -0.95 7.39
N TYR A 104 -10.30 -1.05 6.06
CA TYR A 104 -11.11 -0.22 5.14
C TYR A 104 -12.26 -1.05 4.55
N ASP A 105 -13.45 -0.46 4.46
CA ASP A 105 -14.57 -1.06 3.72
C ASP A 105 -14.49 -0.80 2.22
N GLU A 106 -15.42 -1.37 1.45
CA GLU A 106 -15.57 -1.18 0.00
C GLU A 106 -15.87 0.27 -0.42
N GLN A 107 -16.09 1.17 0.54
CA GLN A 107 -16.28 2.60 0.34
C GLN A 107 -15.08 3.42 0.81
N LEU A 108 -13.94 2.78 1.08
CA LEU A 108 -12.70 3.39 1.58
C LEU A 108 -12.88 4.10 2.93
N ARG A 109 -13.89 3.68 3.70
CA ARG A 109 -14.12 4.18 5.06
C ARG A 109 -13.44 3.25 6.04
N ARG A 110 -12.86 3.84 7.09
CA ARG A 110 -12.26 3.05 8.17
C ARG A 110 -13.35 2.29 8.93
N THR A 111 -13.27 0.97 8.80
CA THR A 111 -13.97 -0.13 9.46
C THR A 111 -14.17 0.04 10.95
N VAL A 112 -13.08 -0.28 11.64
CA VAL A 112 -12.85 -0.30 13.09
C VAL A 112 -11.34 -0.45 13.24
N ILE A 113 -10.72 0.27 14.17
CA ILE A 113 -9.35 -0.01 14.64
C ILE A 113 -9.51 -1.01 15.79
N PRO A 114 -8.91 -2.22 15.76
CA PRO A 114 -8.73 -2.98 17.00
C PRO A 114 -7.75 -2.26 17.94
#